data_AF-A0A857J7V8-F1
#
_entry.id   AF-A0A857J7V8-F1
#
_cell.length_a   1.000
_cell.length_b   1.000
_cell.length_c   1.000
_cell.angle_alpha   90.00
_cell.angle_beta   90.00
_cell.angle_gamma   90.00
#
_symmetry.space_group_name_H-M   'P 1'
#
loop_
_entity.id
_entity.type
_entity.pdbx_description
1 polymer ?
#
loop_
_entity_poly.entity_id
_entity_poly.type
_entity_poly.pdbx_seq_one_letter_code
_entity_poly.pdbx_strand_id
1 'polypeptide(L)'
;MSINTAAVSSSHANSAISLQDFLQVLMTQLTYQDPLKPMDNQEFMAQIAQFTTLEQTQQVNTNVQSLLANQAAQQSVGLLGRTVTVTTAEGTATGTVQGIDMAGSAPLLSIATDAGTLRDVALSRITTVTTAVP
;
A
#
# COMPACT_ATOMS: atom_id res chain seq x y z
N MET A 1 30.86 -16.40 -19.92
CA MET A 1 30.80 -16.39 -18.44
C MET A 1 29.47 -15.79 -18.02
N SER A 2 28.39 -16.60 -18.00
CA SER A 2 27.06 -16.15 -17.61
C SER A 2 26.87 -16.41 -16.13
N ILE A 3 26.78 -15.35 -15.31
CA ILE A 3 26.51 -15.48 -13.88
C ILE A 3 25.00 -15.32 -13.68
N ASN A 4 24.37 -16.40 -13.25
CA ASN A 4 22.97 -16.49 -12.86
C ASN A 4 22.82 -15.89 -11.46
N THR A 5 22.38 -14.64 -11.35
CA THR A 5 22.02 -14.02 -10.07
C THR A 5 20.70 -14.62 -9.59
N ALA A 6 20.78 -15.74 -8.87
CA ALA A 6 19.68 -16.23 -8.06
C ALA A 6 19.35 -15.14 -7.02
N ALA A 7 18.13 -14.61 -7.10
CA ALA A 7 17.59 -13.71 -6.09
C ALA A 7 17.65 -14.43 -4.73
N VAL A 8 18.58 -14.00 -3.89
CA VAL A 8 18.62 -14.38 -2.48
C VAL A 8 17.35 -13.80 -1.86
N SER A 9 16.34 -14.66 -1.71
CA SER A 9 15.23 -14.40 -0.81
C SER A 9 15.80 -14.29 0.61
N SER A 10 16.09 -13.06 1.03
CA SER A 10 16.28 -12.74 2.44
C SER A 10 14.93 -12.94 3.13
N SER A 11 14.70 -14.17 3.57
CA SER A 11 13.68 -14.48 4.57
C SER A 11 13.90 -13.54 5.75
N HIS A 12 13.00 -12.57 5.91
CA HIS A 12 12.88 -11.70 7.08
C HIS A 12 12.37 -12.52 8.28
N ALA A 13 13.08 -13.60 8.59
CA ALA A 13 12.82 -14.45 9.74
C ALA A 13 13.81 -14.03 10.83
N ASN A 14 13.58 -12.85 11.43
CA ASN A 14 14.06 -12.49 12.76
C ASN A 14 13.57 -11.09 13.12
N SER A 15 13.06 -10.94 14.34
CA SER A 15 12.80 -9.68 15.08
C SER A 15 11.35 -9.21 15.19
N ALA A 16 10.40 -10.11 15.46
CA ALA A 16 9.22 -9.73 16.21
C ALA A 16 9.03 -10.77 17.31
N ILE A 17 9.63 -10.53 18.48
CA ILE A 17 9.08 -11.10 19.71
C ILE A 17 7.66 -10.54 19.77
N SER A 18 6.67 -11.40 19.56
CA SER A 18 5.28 -10.97 19.55
C SER A 18 4.88 -10.54 20.96
N LEU A 19 3.92 -9.63 21.09
CA LEU A 19 3.31 -9.31 22.39
C LEU A 19 2.84 -10.59 23.11
N GLN A 20 2.47 -11.64 22.35
CA GLN A 20 2.09 -12.95 22.90
C GLN A 20 3.27 -13.69 23.55
N ASP A 21 4.43 -13.73 22.89
CA ASP A 21 5.66 -14.32 23.46
C ASP A 21 6.10 -13.57 24.72
N PHE A 22 5.89 -12.24 24.74
CA PHE A 22 6.18 -11.42 25.91
C PHE A 22 5.16 -11.62 27.06
N LEU A 23 3.86 -11.64 26.78
CA LEU A 23 2.83 -11.92 27.80
C LEU A 23 3.04 -13.31 28.43
N GLN A 24 3.52 -14.26 27.65
CA GLN A 24 3.92 -15.58 28.14
C GLN A 24 5.11 -15.48 29.09
N VAL A 25 6.16 -14.74 28.73
CA VAL A 25 7.31 -14.51 29.61
C VAL A 25 6.91 -13.73 30.88
N LEU A 26 6.01 -12.74 30.80
CA LEU A 26 5.52 -11.96 31.94
C LEU A 26 4.67 -12.79 32.90
N MET A 27 3.82 -13.70 32.37
CA MET A 27 3.10 -14.69 33.17
C MET A 27 4.06 -15.63 33.90
N THR A 28 5.15 -16.02 33.21
CA THR A 28 6.18 -16.90 33.79
C THR A 28 6.95 -16.20 34.91
N GLN A 29 7.25 -14.91 34.77
CA GLN A 29 7.91 -14.10 35.79
C GLN A 29 6.99 -13.76 36.98
N LEU A 30 5.70 -13.47 36.75
CA LEU A 30 4.71 -13.31 37.83
C LEU A 30 4.54 -14.56 38.70
N THR A 31 4.83 -15.74 38.14
CA THR A 31 4.76 -17.02 38.86
C THR A 31 6.01 -17.28 39.72
N TYR A 32 7.13 -16.56 39.49
CA TYR A 32 8.45 -16.92 40.06
C TYR A 32 9.32 -15.76 40.60
N GLN A 33 8.88 -14.50 40.60
CA GLN A 33 9.74 -13.37 41.01
C GLN A 33 9.69 -13.10 42.53
N ASP A 34 10.86 -13.24 43.17
CA ASP A 34 11.20 -12.66 44.46
C ASP A 34 11.13 -11.11 44.37
N PRO A 35 10.40 -10.41 45.26
CA PRO A 35 9.95 -9.01 45.12
C PRO A 35 11.01 -7.89 45.01
N LEU A 36 12.31 -8.19 44.98
CA LEU A 36 13.36 -7.19 45.22
C LEU A 36 14.00 -6.52 43.98
N LYS A 37 13.66 -6.86 42.74
CA LYS A 37 14.16 -6.14 41.53
C LYS A 37 13.18 -6.02 40.35
N PRO A 38 12.09 -5.24 40.47
CA PRO A 38 11.11 -5.03 39.40
C PRO A 38 11.47 -3.94 38.35
N MET A 39 12.55 -3.16 38.52
CA MET A 39 12.76 -1.93 37.72
C MET A 39 13.23 -2.15 36.27
N ASP A 40 14.12 -3.11 35.99
CA ASP A 40 14.68 -3.32 34.63
C ASP A 40 13.59 -3.78 33.63
N ASN A 41 12.61 -4.53 34.12
CA ASN A 41 11.52 -5.07 33.30
C ASN A 41 10.53 -3.99 32.86
N GLN A 42 10.37 -2.90 33.62
CA GLN A 42 9.40 -1.85 33.29
C GLN A 42 9.89 -0.92 32.16
N GLU A 43 11.19 -0.60 32.14
CA GLU A 43 11.78 0.27 31.12
C GLU A 43 11.85 -0.42 29.75
N PHE A 44 12.23 -1.69 29.73
CA PHE A 44 12.14 -2.52 28.52
C PHE A 44 10.68 -2.63 28.02
N MET A 45 9.70 -2.66 28.93
CA MET A 45 8.29 -2.66 28.56
C MET A 45 7.79 -1.39 27.94
N ALA A 46 8.23 -0.24 28.45
CA ALA A 46 7.93 1.03 27.81
C ALA A 46 8.47 1.05 26.36
N GLN A 47 9.66 0.48 26.12
CA GLN A 47 10.26 0.42 24.79
C GLN A 47 9.54 -0.55 23.85
N ILE A 48 9.12 -1.72 24.31
CA ILE A 48 8.35 -2.68 23.49
C ILE A 48 6.94 -2.16 23.20
N ALA A 49 6.27 -1.54 24.17
CA ALA A 49 4.98 -0.90 23.93
C ALA A 49 5.09 0.21 22.88
N GLN A 50 6.18 1.00 22.93
CA GLN A 50 6.48 2.01 21.92
C GLN A 50 6.72 1.37 20.54
N PHE A 51 7.50 0.29 20.47
CA PHE A 51 7.78 -0.41 19.21
C PHE A 51 6.51 -1.05 18.62
N THR A 52 5.70 -1.72 19.44
CA THR A 52 4.42 -2.32 19.04
C THR A 52 3.47 -1.25 18.50
N THR A 53 3.44 -0.08 19.12
CA THR A 53 2.62 1.04 18.65
C THR A 53 3.10 1.54 17.28
N LEU A 54 4.42 1.62 17.07
CA LEU A 54 5.00 1.99 15.78
C LEU A 54 4.71 0.96 14.70
N GLU A 55 4.86 -0.34 15.00
CA GLU A 55 4.53 -1.44 14.10
C GLU A 55 3.04 -1.41 13.73
N GLN A 56 2.15 -1.25 14.71
CA GLN A 56 0.71 -1.14 14.49
C GLN A 56 0.39 0.08 13.61
N THR A 57 1.06 1.21 13.85
CA THR A 57 0.91 2.42 13.01
C THR A 57 1.37 2.17 11.59
N GLN A 58 2.50 1.49 11.41
CA GLN A 58 3.01 1.11 10.09
C GLN A 58 2.03 0.16 9.38
N GLN A 59 1.45 -0.80 10.08
CA GLN A 59 0.45 -1.70 9.53
C GLN A 59 -0.83 -0.96 9.12
N VAL A 60 -1.30 -0.02 9.93
CA VAL A 60 -2.44 0.84 9.60
C VAL A 60 -2.14 1.66 8.34
N ASN A 61 -0.95 2.25 8.23
CA ASN A 61 -0.55 3.00 7.04
C ASN A 61 -0.56 2.11 5.78
N THR A 62 -0.05 0.89 5.87
CA THR A 62 -0.08 -0.08 4.76
C THR A 62 -1.52 -0.45 4.37
N ASN A 63 -2.39 -0.68 5.35
CA ASN A 63 -3.81 -0.98 5.11
C ASN A 63 -4.53 0.19 4.42
N VAL A 64 -4.25 1.43 4.86
CA VAL A 64 -4.80 2.65 4.24
C VAL A 64 -4.34 2.80 2.80
N GLN A 65 -3.06 2.53 2.50
CA GLN A 65 -2.55 2.53 1.13
C GLN A 65 -3.25 1.48 0.25
N SER A 66 -3.46 0.28 0.78
CA SER A 66 -4.20 -0.78 0.08
C SER A 66 -5.67 -0.41 -0.19
N LEU A 67 -6.33 0.23 0.78
CA LEU A 67 -7.69 0.72 0.62
C LEU A 67 -7.77 1.81 -0.45
N LEU A 68 -6.83 2.75 -0.45
CA LEU A 68 -6.77 3.82 -1.45
C LEU A 68 -6.52 3.25 -2.86
N ALA A 69 -5.64 2.26 -3.00
CA ALA A 69 -5.41 1.57 -4.26
C ALA A 69 -6.68 0.85 -4.76
N ASN A 70 -7.41 0.16 -3.87
CA ASN A 70 -8.70 -0.44 -4.19
C ASN A 70 -9.74 0.59 -4.63
N GLN A 71 -9.83 1.72 -3.93
CA GLN A 71 -10.77 2.78 -4.28
C GLN A 71 -10.45 3.38 -5.66
N ALA A 72 -9.17 3.61 -5.95
CA ALA A 72 -8.71 4.06 -7.26
C ALA A 72 -9.01 3.03 -8.36
N ALA A 73 -8.83 1.74 -8.07
CA ALA A 73 -9.17 0.66 -8.99
C ALA A 73 -10.65 0.66 -9.35
N GLN A 74 -11.54 0.75 -8.35
CA GLN A 74 -12.99 0.82 -8.55
C GLN A 74 -13.39 2.04 -9.40
N GLN A 75 -12.79 3.21 -9.13
CA GLN A 75 -13.01 4.39 -9.95
C GLN A 75 -12.56 4.16 -11.40
N SER A 76 -11.36 3.60 -11.60
CA SER A 76 -10.82 3.30 -12.93
C SER A 76 -11.72 2.36 -13.72
N VAL A 77 -12.22 1.29 -13.10
CA VAL A 77 -13.17 0.35 -13.70
C VAL A 77 -14.44 1.05 -14.15
N GLY A 78 -14.96 1.98 -13.35
CA GLY A 78 -16.13 2.80 -13.71
C GLY A 78 -15.89 3.77 -14.86
N LEU A 79 -14.64 4.01 -15.28
CA LEU A 79 -14.27 4.84 -16.41
C LEU A 79 -14.04 4.02 -17.69
N LEU A 80 -13.86 2.71 -17.60
CA LEU A 80 -13.65 1.87 -18.77
C LEU A 80 -14.82 2.01 -19.75
N GLY A 81 -14.50 2.30 -21.02
CA GLY A 81 -15.48 2.57 -22.07
C GLY A 81 -16.14 3.95 -22.02
N ARG A 82 -15.83 4.80 -21.04
CA ARG A 82 -16.30 6.19 -21.00
C ARG A 82 -15.36 7.13 -21.75
N THR A 83 -15.93 8.23 -22.23
CA THR A 83 -15.16 9.34 -22.82
C THR A 83 -14.72 10.27 -21.71
N VAL A 84 -13.42 10.51 -21.63
CA VAL A 84 -12.78 11.35 -20.61
C VAL A 84 -11.95 12.44 -21.27
N THR A 85 -11.87 13.59 -20.63
CA THR A 85 -10.93 14.65 -21.01
C THR A 85 -9.75 14.63 -20.05
N VAL A 86 -8.55 14.54 -20.62
CA VAL A 86 -7.29 14.47 -19.89
C VAL A 86 -6.43 15.68 -20.17
N THR A 87 -5.73 16.14 -19.14
CA THR A 87 -4.76 17.23 -19.27
C THR A 87 -3.38 16.66 -19.61
N THR A 88 -2.87 17.02 -20.79
CA THR A 88 -1.51 16.70 -21.27
C THR A 88 -0.61 17.93 -21.15
N ALA A 89 0.68 17.79 -21.48
CA ALA A 89 1.62 18.91 -21.48
C ALA A 89 1.28 19.99 -22.54
N GLU A 90 0.52 19.61 -23.57
CA GLU A 90 0.19 20.48 -24.72
C GLU A 90 -1.25 21.03 -24.66
N GLY A 91 -2.04 20.64 -23.65
CA GLY A 91 -3.42 21.11 -23.49
C GLY A 91 -4.34 20.04 -22.93
N THR A 92 -5.59 20.03 -23.40
CA THR A 92 -6.56 18.98 -23.05
C THR A 92 -6.81 18.08 -24.25
N ALA A 93 -6.89 16.78 -24.03
CA ALA A 93 -7.21 15.79 -25.03
C ALA A 93 -8.45 14.99 -24.58
N THR A 94 -9.38 14.73 -25.50
CA THR A 94 -10.57 13.92 -25.23
C THR A 94 -10.41 12.57 -25.90
N GLY A 95 -10.82 11.51 -25.20
CA GLY A 95 -10.76 10.15 -25.74
C GLY A 95 -11.51 9.14 -24.89
N THR A 96 -11.62 7.92 -25.38
CA THR A 96 -12.32 6.82 -24.70
C THR A 96 -11.32 5.94 -23.96
N VAL A 97 -11.60 5.63 -22.69
CA VAL A 97 -10.79 4.68 -21.90
C VAL A 97 -10.96 3.27 -22.47
N GLN A 98 -9.89 2.66 -22.95
CA GLN A 98 -9.90 1.30 -23.51
C GLN A 98 -9.29 0.24 -22.59
N GLY A 99 -8.48 0.65 -21.62
CA GLY A 99 -7.82 -0.30 -20.74
C GLY A 99 -7.36 0.32 -19.43
N ILE A 100 -7.12 -0.55 -18.45
CA ILE A 100 -6.61 -0.21 -17.12
C ILE A 100 -5.43 -1.13 -16.85
N ASP A 101 -4.28 -0.56 -16.51
CA ASP A 101 -3.12 -1.27 -16.02
C ASP A 101 -3.10 -1.20 -14.49
N MET A 102 -2.97 -2.35 -13.85
CA MET A 102 -2.97 -2.53 -12.40
C MET A 102 -1.66 -3.12 -11.87
N ALA A 103 -0.61 -3.16 -12.69
CA ALA A 103 0.68 -3.73 -12.31
C ALA A 103 1.42 -2.89 -11.24
N GLY A 104 1.05 -1.63 -11.04
CA GLY A 104 1.65 -0.70 -10.09
C GLY A 104 0.86 -0.47 -8.79
N SER A 105 1.35 0.46 -7.96
CA SER A 105 0.68 0.88 -6.71
C SER A 105 -0.57 1.73 -6.93
N ALA A 106 -0.73 2.29 -8.13
CA ALA A 106 -1.90 3.04 -8.55
C ALA A 106 -2.30 2.59 -9.96
N PRO A 107 -3.61 2.52 -10.27
CA PRO A 107 -4.08 2.16 -11.60
C PRO A 107 -3.74 3.24 -12.61
N LEU A 108 -3.30 2.80 -13.79
CA LEU A 108 -3.03 3.64 -14.94
C LEU A 108 -4.03 3.34 -16.05
N LEU A 109 -4.45 4.36 -16.78
CA LEU A 109 -5.47 4.25 -17.82
C LEU A 109 -4.85 4.36 -19.21
N SER A 110 -5.37 3.56 -20.13
CA SER A 110 -5.09 3.66 -21.56
C SER A 110 -6.29 4.29 -22.26
N ILE A 111 -6.08 5.42 -22.91
CA ILE A 111 -7.13 6.26 -23.50
C ILE A 111 -6.87 6.38 -25.00
N ALA A 112 -7.86 6.04 -25.82
CA ALA A 112 -7.79 6.27 -27.26
C ALA A 112 -8.40 7.63 -27.61
N THR A 113 -7.60 8.50 -28.20
CA THR A 113 -7.99 9.81 -28.73
C THR A 113 -7.92 9.77 -30.26
N ASP A 114 -8.46 10.79 -30.92
CA ASP A 114 -8.39 10.92 -32.39
C ASP A 114 -6.94 11.04 -32.92
N ALA A 115 -6.00 11.44 -32.06
CA ALA A 115 -4.59 11.59 -32.38
C ALA A 115 -3.73 10.34 -32.06
N GLY A 116 -4.32 9.31 -31.43
CA GLY A 116 -3.63 8.07 -31.05
C GLY A 116 -4.00 7.56 -29.66
N THR A 117 -3.26 6.58 -29.15
CA THR A 117 -3.49 6.00 -27.81
C THR A 117 -2.55 6.63 -26.78
N LEU A 118 -3.12 7.32 -25.79
CA LEU A 118 -2.41 7.75 -24.58
C LEU A 118 -2.35 6.57 -23.60
N ARG A 119 -1.14 6.14 -23.27
CA ARG A 119 -0.89 5.09 -22.27
C ARG A 119 -0.44 5.72 -20.96
N ASP A 120 -0.54 4.95 -19.89
CA ASP A 120 0.00 5.31 -18.57
C ASP A 120 -0.59 6.60 -17.98
N VAL A 121 -1.87 6.87 -18.26
CA VAL A 121 -2.55 8.09 -17.78
C VAL A 121 -3.08 7.87 -16.37
N ALA A 122 -2.61 8.66 -15.40
CA ALA A 122 -3.11 8.61 -14.03
C ALA A 122 -4.52 9.20 -13.90
N LEU A 123 -5.33 8.68 -12.97
CA LEU A 123 -6.65 9.21 -12.63
C LEU A 123 -6.65 10.71 -12.32
N SER A 124 -5.58 11.22 -11.70
CA SER A 124 -5.44 12.65 -11.35
C SER A 124 -5.36 13.59 -12.56
N ARG A 125 -5.09 13.07 -13.76
CA ARG A 125 -5.03 13.84 -15.00
C ARG A 125 -6.39 13.96 -15.69
N ILE A 126 -7.41 13.23 -15.22
CA ILE A 126 -8.76 13.29 -15.76
C ILE A 126 -9.48 14.49 -15.16
N THR A 127 -9.94 15.39 -16.02
CA THR A 127 -10.60 16.64 -15.60
C THR A 127 -12.12 16.51 -15.68
N THR A 128 -12.63 15.83 -16.69
CA THR A 128 -14.07 15.60 -16.86
C THR A 128 -14.33 14.20 -17.42
N VAL A 129 -15.48 13.64 -17.04
CA VAL A 129 -16.00 12.37 -17.55
C VAL A 129 -17.32 12.67 -18.24
N THR A 130 -17.36 12.50 -19.56
CA THR A 130 -18.57 12.69 -20.35
C THR A 130 -19.15 11.31 -20.66
N THR A 131 -20.33 11.03 -20.12
CA THR A 131 -21.15 9.91 -20.59
C THR A 131 -21.82 10.33 -21.89
N ALA A 132 -21.65 9.55 -22.96
CA ALA A 132 -22.50 9.69 -24.15
C ALA A 132 -23.96 9.54 -23.71
N VAL A 133 -24.75 10.58 -23.88
CA VAL A 133 -26.20 10.54 -23.68
C VAL A 133 -26.80 9.79 -24.88
N PRO A 134 -27.68 8.80 -24.69
CA PRO A 134 -28.38 8.13 -25.79
C PRO A 134 -29.34 9.06 -26.54
#